data_AF-A0A820HRD2-F1
#
_entry.id   AF-A0A820HRD2-F1
#
_cell.length_a   1.000
_cell.length_b   1.000
_cell.length_c   1.000
_cell.angle_alpha   90.00
_cell.angle_beta   90.00
_cell.angle_gamma   90.00
#
_symmetry.space_group_name_H-M   'P 1'
#
loop_
_entity.id
_entity.type
_entity.pdbx_description
1 polymer ?
#
loop_
_entity_poly.entity_id
_entity_poly.type
_entity_poly.pdbx_seq_one_letter_code
_entity_poly.pdbx_strand_id
1 'polypeptide(L)'
;MHREESLLAEFFGEDVIKDKGLCCRFVIANVPRDTPVTERAIPLAIFQSEQSIRNHYLRKWLHLSTVDNLDIREILDWNYYIDRFNSCIQKIITIPAALQNIRNPVPRV
;
A
#
# COMPACT_ATOMS: atom_id res chain seq x y z
N MET A 1 1.72 8.73 -12.31
CA MET A 1 3.07 8.25 -11.98
C MET A 1 3.88 9.34 -11.27
N HIS A 2 3.30 10.10 -10.32
CA HIS A 2 3.97 11.30 -9.79
C HIS A 2 4.07 11.38 -8.27
N ARG A 3 3.21 10.71 -7.49
CA ARG A 3 3.22 10.86 -6.02
C ARG A 3 4.24 9.97 -5.29
N GLU A 4 4.47 8.75 -5.78
CA GLU A 4 5.41 7.80 -5.17
C GLU A 4 6.86 8.33 -5.20
N GLU A 5 7.25 8.90 -6.33
CA GLU A 5 8.56 9.55 -6.51
C GLU A 5 8.68 10.80 -5.63
N SER A 6 7.61 11.60 -5.49
CA SER A 6 7.61 12.79 -4.61
C SER A 6 7.79 12.45 -3.13
N LEU A 7 7.20 11.35 -2.63
CA LEU A 7 7.37 10.94 -1.23
C LEU A 7 8.79 10.43 -0.97
N LEU A 8 9.38 9.72 -1.95
CA LEU A 8 10.78 9.31 -1.89
C LEU A 8 11.72 10.51 -1.97
N ALA A 9 11.40 11.53 -2.80
CA ALA A 9 12.08 12.82 -2.84
C ALA A 9 12.11 13.49 -1.47
N GLU A 10 10.94 13.56 -0.86
CA GLU A 10 10.73 14.23 0.41
C GLU A 10 11.50 13.52 1.53
N PHE A 11 11.51 12.18 1.50
CA PHE A 11 12.13 11.36 2.52
C PHE A 11 13.67 11.29 2.40
N PHE A 12 14.20 11.11 1.19
CA PHE A 12 15.64 10.90 0.95
C PHE A 12 16.38 12.16 0.45
N GLY A 13 15.66 13.23 0.11
CA GLY A 13 16.19 14.38 -0.62
C GLY A 13 16.13 14.20 -2.14
N GLU A 14 16.06 15.31 -2.88
CA GLU A 14 15.90 15.32 -4.35
C GLU A 14 17.05 14.61 -5.10
N ASP A 15 18.22 14.46 -4.47
CA ASP A 15 19.39 13.87 -5.10
C ASP A 15 19.33 12.34 -5.23
N VAL A 16 18.50 11.66 -4.42
CA VAL A 16 18.39 10.18 -4.45
C VAL A 16 17.53 9.67 -5.62
N ILE A 17 16.68 10.52 -6.20
CA ILE A 17 15.78 10.13 -7.30
C ILE A 17 16.48 10.17 -8.66
N LYS A 18 17.66 10.79 -8.73
CA LYS A 18 18.40 10.94 -10.00
C LYS A 18 19.04 9.63 -10.46
N ASP A 19 19.14 8.63 -9.59
CA ASP A 19 19.68 7.32 -9.94
C ASP A 19 18.66 6.47 -10.72
N LYS A 20 19.00 6.19 -11.98
CA LYS A 20 18.26 5.27 -12.86
C LYS A 20 18.32 3.85 -12.28
N GLY A 21 17.33 3.49 -11.48
CA GLY A 21 17.25 2.16 -10.86
C GLY A 21 16.57 2.13 -9.50
N LEU A 22 16.02 3.24 -9.02
CA LEU A 22 15.29 3.26 -7.75
C LEU A 22 14.06 2.34 -7.83
N CYS A 23 14.14 1.17 -7.18
CA CYS A 23 12.99 0.28 -7.01
C CYS A 23 12.02 0.90 -5.99
N CYS A 24 11.08 1.70 -6.48
CA CYS A 24 9.98 2.29 -5.70
C CYS A 24 9.05 1.19 -5.19
N ARG A 25 9.38 0.61 -4.03
CA ARG A 25 8.54 -0.35 -3.32
C ARG A 25 7.61 0.41 -2.38
N PHE A 26 6.30 0.19 -2.52
CA PHE A 26 5.28 0.86 -1.72
C PHE A 26 4.23 -0.10 -1.18
N VAL A 27 3.53 0.35 -0.13
CA VAL A 27 2.33 -0.27 0.42
C VAL A 27 1.18 0.73 0.40
N ILE A 28 -0.06 0.24 0.39
CA ILE A 28 -1.25 1.09 0.40
C ILE A 28 -1.77 1.21 1.83
N ALA A 29 -1.88 2.43 2.32
CA ALA A 29 -2.40 2.74 3.65
C ALA A 29 -3.93 2.85 3.66
N ASN A 30 -4.58 2.53 4.78
CA ASN A 30 -6.03 2.59 4.95
C ASN A 30 -6.58 4.01 5.22
N VAL A 31 -5.69 4.96 5.50
CA VAL A 31 -5.99 6.37 5.74
C VAL A 31 -5.10 7.27 4.88
N PRO A 32 -5.56 8.48 4.52
CA PRO A 32 -6.90 9.04 4.77
C PRO A 32 -7.99 8.32 3.97
N ARG A 33 -9.14 8.07 4.62
CA ARG A 33 -10.29 7.40 3.97
C ARG A 33 -10.81 8.25 2.82
N ASP A 34 -11.43 7.59 1.84
CA ASP A 34 -12.04 8.23 0.66
C ASP A 34 -11.07 8.96 -0.29
N THR A 35 -9.76 8.78 -0.10
CA THR A 35 -8.75 9.28 -1.04
C THR A 35 -8.35 8.21 -2.06
N PRO A 36 -7.93 8.63 -3.28
CA PRO A 36 -7.49 7.71 -4.31
C PRO A 36 -6.35 6.80 -3.83
N VAL A 37 -6.28 5.57 -4.34
CA VAL A 37 -5.22 4.60 -3.99
C VAL A 37 -3.82 5.17 -4.21
N THR A 38 -3.63 5.95 -5.28
CA THR A 38 -2.36 6.61 -5.60
C THR A 38 -1.92 7.61 -4.54
N GLU A 39 -2.86 8.13 -3.76
CA GLU A 39 -2.60 9.07 -2.68
C GLU A 39 -2.22 8.41 -1.37
N ARG A 40 -2.58 7.13 -1.23
CA ARG A 40 -2.35 6.32 -0.03
C ARG A 40 -1.12 5.43 -0.15
N ALA A 41 -0.34 5.57 -1.22
CA ALA A 41 0.90 4.82 -1.41
C ALA A 41 1.99 5.37 -0.48
N ILE A 42 2.58 4.49 0.33
CA ILE A 42 3.65 4.80 1.28
C ILE A 42 4.90 4.01 0.91
N PRO A 43 6.08 4.66 0.79
CA PRO A 43 7.32 3.96 0.50
C PRO A 43 7.71 3.02 1.63
N LEU A 44 8.04 1.77 1.31
CA LEU A 44 8.47 0.76 2.29
C LEU A 44 9.73 1.16 3.06
N ALA A 45 10.55 2.04 2.48
CA ALA A 45 11.78 2.57 3.09
C ALA A 45 11.54 3.25 4.45
N ILE A 46 10.36 3.84 4.68
CA ILE A 46 10.05 4.53 5.94
C ILE A 46 10.03 3.58 7.15
N PHE A 47 9.73 2.30 6.92
CA PHE A 47 9.71 1.29 7.99
C PHE A 47 11.12 0.80 8.37
N GLN A 48 12.15 1.19 7.61
CA GLN A 48 13.55 0.91 7.93
C GLN A 48 14.25 2.09 8.62
N SER A 49 13.62 3.28 8.64
CA SER A 49 14.20 4.47 9.24
C SER A 49 14.08 4.46 10.77
N GLU A 50 14.82 5.37 11.43
CA GLU A 50 14.67 5.62 12.86
C GLU A 50 13.23 6.00 13.23
N GLN A 51 12.82 5.68 14.47
CA GLN A 51 11.44 5.84 14.93
C GLN A 51 10.97 7.30 14.91
N SER A 52 11.84 8.24 15.24
CA SER A 52 11.56 9.69 15.22
C SER A 52 11.23 10.17 13.80
N ILE A 53 12.07 9.80 12.83
CA ILE A 53 11.89 10.12 11.41
C ILE A 53 10.64 9.45 10.86
N ARG A 54 10.45 8.17 11.17
CA ARG A 54 9.27 7.38 10.78
C ARG A 54 7.98 8.04 11.26
N ASN A 55 7.90 8.36 12.54
CA ASN A 55 6.72 8.98 13.14
C ASN A 55 6.44 10.37 12.53
N HIS A 56 7.48 11.16 12.24
CA HIS A 56 7.33 12.47 11.62
C HIS A 56 6.64 12.37 10.24
N TYR A 57 7.18 11.56 9.33
CA TYR A 57 6.60 11.41 7.99
C TYR A 57 5.26 10.67 7.98
N LEU A 58 5.09 9.64 8.81
CA LEU A 58 3.81 8.94 8.89
C LEU A 58 2.68 9.84 9.40
N ARG A 59 2.93 10.73 10.37
CA ARG A 59 1.94 11.75 10.80
C ARG A 59 1.50 12.61 9.63
N LYS A 60 2.47 13.07 8.83
CA LYS A 60 2.24 13.94 7.67
C LYS A 60 1.45 13.22 6.57
N TRP A 61 1.88 12.02 6.16
CA TRP A 61 1.30 11.30 5.03
C TRP A 61 -0.04 10.62 5.35
N LEU A 62 -0.23 10.18 6.60
CA LEU A 62 -1.49 9.56 7.05
C LEU A 62 -2.51 10.56 7.59
N HIS A 63 -2.16 11.85 7.67
CA HIS A 63 -2.96 12.92 8.29
C HIS A 63 -3.38 12.60 9.74
N LEU A 64 -2.44 12.05 10.52
CA LEU A 64 -2.68 11.69 11.92
C LEU A 64 -2.11 12.76 12.86
N SER A 65 -2.92 13.20 13.83
CA SER A 65 -2.54 14.19 14.83
C SER A 65 -1.62 13.62 15.91
N THR A 66 -1.76 12.34 16.24
CA THR A 66 -0.87 11.59 17.15
C THR A 66 -0.48 10.27 16.51
N VAL A 67 0.81 9.92 16.59
CA VAL A 67 1.35 8.64 16.12
C VAL A 67 2.36 8.20 17.14
N ASP A 68 1.92 7.39 18.09
CA ASP A 68 2.80 6.70 19.04
C ASP A 68 2.63 5.19 18.80
N ASN A 69 3.74 4.50 18.50
CA ASN A 69 3.79 3.05 18.26
C ASN A 69 2.80 2.49 17.22
N LEU A 70 2.68 3.12 16.05
CA LEU A 70 1.88 2.58 14.95
C LEU A 70 2.51 1.31 14.36
N ASP A 71 1.80 0.18 14.49
CA ASP A 71 2.12 -1.05 13.80
C ASP A 71 1.79 -0.90 12.30
N ILE A 72 2.67 -1.39 11.43
CA ILE A 72 2.41 -1.44 9.99
C ILE A 72 1.08 -2.13 9.68
N ARG A 73 0.67 -3.14 10.46
CA ARG A 73 -0.60 -3.85 10.29
C ARG A 73 -1.82 -2.94 10.43
N GLU A 74 -1.70 -1.87 11.23
CA GLU A 74 -2.75 -0.88 11.43
C GLU A 74 -2.76 0.18 10.32
N ILE A 75 -1.62 0.37 9.65
CA ILE A 75 -1.49 1.30 8.53
C ILE A 75 -2.06 0.70 7.25
N LEU A 76 -1.87 -0.60 7.00
CA LEU A 76 -2.23 -1.25 5.73
C LEU A 76 -3.74 -1.23 5.45
N ASP A 77 -4.09 -0.97 4.18
CA ASP A 77 -5.45 -1.15 3.66
C ASP A 77 -5.70 -2.63 3.32
N TRP A 78 -6.08 -3.40 4.34
CA TRP A 78 -6.41 -4.81 4.17
C TRP A 78 -7.54 -5.04 3.16
N ASN A 79 -8.54 -4.16 3.09
CA ASN A 79 -9.64 -4.30 2.13
C ASN A 79 -9.13 -4.20 0.69
N TYR A 80 -8.27 -3.21 0.41
CA TYR A 80 -7.62 -3.08 -0.90
C TYR A 80 -6.87 -4.34 -1.32
N TYR A 81 -6.11 -4.95 -0.41
CA TYR A 81 -5.36 -6.17 -0.71
C TYR A 81 -6.27 -7.40 -0.85
N ILE A 82 -7.30 -7.52 0.00
CA ILE A 82 -8.30 -8.59 -0.06
C ILE A 82 -9.08 -8.52 -1.38
N ASP A 83 -9.54 -7.35 -1.80
CA ASP A 83 -10.33 -7.18 -3.04
C ASP A 83 -9.51 -7.57 -4.28
N ARG A 84 -8.23 -7.22 -4.31
CA ARG A 84 -7.32 -7.62 -5.38
C ARG A 84 -7.07 -9.11 -5.39
N PHE A 85 -6.83 -9.69 -4.22
CA PHE A 85 -6.65 -11.14 -4.08
C PHE A 85 -7.91 -11.87 -4.55
N ASN A 86 -9.09 -11.44 -4.10
CA ASN A 86 -10.37 -11.99 -4.49
C ASN A 86 -10.59 -11.90 -6.00
N SER A 87 -10.26 -10.75 -6.61
CA SER A 87 -10.34 -10.57 -8.06
C SER A 87 -9.46 -11.57 -8.82
N CYS A 88 -8.26 -11.87 -8.32
CA CYS A 88 -7.38 -12.88 -8.92
C CYS A 88 -7.96 -14.29 -8.78
N ILE A 89 -8.44 -14.65 -7.59
CA ILE A 89 -9.07 -15.96 -7.33
C ILE A 89 -10.31 -16.14 -8.21
N GLN A 90 -11.14 -15.11 -8.36
CA GLN A 90 -12.32 -15.18 -9.23
C GLN A 90 -11.93 -15.43 -10.69
N LYS A 91 -10.96 -14.67 -11.21
CA LYS A 91 -10.53 -14.79 -12.61
C LYS A 91 -9.84 -16.12 -12.93
N ILE A 92 -9.06 -16.65 -11.98
CA ILE A 92 -8.22 -17.84 -12.21
C ILE A 92 -8.94 -19.13 -11.80
N ILE A 93 -9.81 -19.08 -10.80
CA ILE A 93 -10.41 -20.28 -10.17
C ILE A 93 -11.93 -20.26 -10.27
N THR A 94 -12.60 -19.27 -9.66
CA THR A 94 -14.06 -19.32 -9.48
C THR A 94 -14.83 -19.22 -10.80
N ILE A 95 -14.44 -18.30 -11.69
CA ILE A 95 -15.09 -18.10 -12.99
C ILE A 95 -14.84 -19.31 -13.91
N PRO A 96 -13.60 -19.81 -14.09
CA PRO A 96 -13.38 -21.04 -14.87
C PRO A 96 -14.16 -22.24 -14.34
N ALA A 97 -14.21 -22.44 -13.01
CA ALA A 97 -15.01 -23.52 -12.42
C ALA A 97 -16.49 -23.40 -12.79
N ALA A 98 -17.06 -22.19 -12.69
CA ALA A 98 -18.45 -21.94 -13.08
C ALA A 98 -18.69 -22.21 -14.58
N LEU A 99 -17.78 -21.78 -15.45
CA LEU A 99 -17.85 -22.04 -16.90
C LEU A 99 -17.78 -23.54 -17.23
N GLN A 100 -17.16 -24.34 -16.37
CA GLN A 100 -17.09 -25.79 -16.47
C GLN A 100 -18.23 -26.51 -15.73
N ASN A 101 -19.24 -25.78 -15.22
CA ASN A 101 -20.33 -26.29 -14.39
C ASN A 101 -19.86 -27.01 -13.10
N ILE A 102 -18.70 -26.62 -12.58
CA ILE A 102 -18.16 -27.09 -11.30
C ILE A 102 -18.57 -26.09 -10.21
N ARG A 103 -18.99 -26.60 -9.04
CA ARG A 103 -19.31 -25.74 -7.88
C ARG A 103 -18.08 -24.93 -7.47
N ASN A 104 -18.30 -23.69 -7.01
CA ASN A 104 -17.22 -22.80 -6.56
C ASN A 104 -16.33 -23.52 -5.51
N PRO A 105 -15.05 -23.80 -5.82
CA PRO A 105 -14.14 -24.49 -4.90
C PRO A 105 -13.64 -23.56 -3.76
N VAL A 106 -13.86 -22.25 -3.86
CA VAL A 106 -13.47 -21.26 -2.84
C VAL A 106 -14.69 -20.41 -2.44
N PRO A 107 -15.61 -20.91 -1.59
CA PRO A 107 -16.86 -20.22 -1.26
C PRO A 107 -16.69 -18.90 -0.50
N ARG A 108 -15.49 -18.65 0.04
CA ARG A 108 -15.15 -17.42 0.77
C ARG A 108 -14.86 -16.23 -0.15
N VAL A 109 -14.79 -16.47 -1.46
CA VAL A 109 -14.42 -15.53 -2.52
C VAL A 109 -15.42 -15.56 -3.67
#